data_AF-A0A941T2R7-F1
#
_entry.id   AF-A0A941T2R7-F1
#
_cell.length_a   1.000
_cell.length_b   1.000
_cell.length_c   1.000
_cell.angle_alpha   90.00
_cell.angle_beta   90.00
_cell.angle_gamma   90.00
#
_symmetry.space_group_name_H-M   'P 1'
#
loop_
_entity.id
_entity.type
_entity.pdbx_description
1 polymer ?
#
loop_
_entity_poly.entity_id
_entity_poly.type
_entity_poly.pdbx_seq_one_letter_code
_entity_poly.pdbx_strand_id
1 'polypeptide(L)'
;MTKFLIGALLGITALSVQAAQPYGPTDNEISALPELCAVKLRQANTPQEKAYATKYGVNWLHMHHYCFALNFLNRGRMSGNQKDIRASLDTASREFGYVLTHVEKTFWMRPQISVEAGRVSMRMKDSASASRLFLEAIAQNPAYESAYQGLIEVHRQTGDKAGVLELATSGLRYLPNSAMLQKAYLDAGGKKPFPEPIAKPNQQEKPADEELRAEPASGGERAQSSARTDAPSDADASRADVVERGCRFCPPEEIQRKWRESFGEPPTK
;
A
#
# COMPACT_ATOMS: atom_id res chain seq x y z
N MET A 1 59.20 7.15 52.26
CA MET A 1 57.90 7.85 52.21
C MET A 1 57.40 7.81 50.78
N THR A 2 56.54 6.83 50.44
CA THR A 2 56.07 6.58 49.07
C THR A 2 54.68 7.18 48.94
N LYS A 3 54.53 8.24 48.13
CA LYS A 3 53.24 8.90 47.87
C LYS A 3 52.50 8.17 46.76
N PHE A 4 51.35 7.59 47.08
CA PHE A 4 50.38 7.13 46.08
C PHE A 4 49.54 8.32 45.59
N LEU A 5 49.58 8.59 44.29
CA LEU A 5 48.66 9.51 43.63
C LEU A 5 47.40 8.73 43.22
N ILE A 6 46.30 8.97 43.93
CA ILE A 6 44.96 8.50 43.56
C ILE A 6 44.40 9.50 42.55
N GLY A 7 44.47 9.17 41.27
CA GLY A 7 43.79 9.91 40.21
C GLY A 7 42.34 9.47 40.09
N ALA A 8 41.40 10.33 40.47
CA ALA A 8 39.97 10.08 40.35
C ALA A 8 39.54 10.07 38.88
N LEU A 9 39.12 8.91 38.37
CA LEU A 9 38.47 8.78 37.07
C LEU A 9 37.01 9.26 37.20
N LEU A 10 36.73 10.49 36.78
CA LEU A 10 35.38 11.00 36.57
C LEU A 10 34.79 10.35 35.29
N GLY A 11 34.04 9.26 35.48
CA GLY A 11 33.29 8.63 34.40
C GLY A 11 32.10 9.48 33.99
N ILE A 12 32.20 10.17 32.86
CA ILE A 12 31.08 10.86 32.22
C ILE A 12 30.19 9.79 31.59
N THR A 13 29.08 9.44 32.25
CA THR A 13 28.01 8.65 31.64
C THR A 13 27.19 9.58 30.75
N ALA A 14 27.40 9.48 29.43
CA ALA A 14 26.52 10.14 28.47
C ALA A 14 25.13 9.50 28.56
N LEU A 15 24.18 10.19 29.20
CA LEU A 15 22.76 9.87 29.11
C LEU A 15 22.32 10.19 27.68
N SER A 16 22.20 9.16 26.85
CA SER A 16 21.54 9.29 25.55
C SER A 16 20.08 9.68 25.78
N VAL A 17 19.76 10.96 25.60
CA VAL A 17 18.37 11.41 25.51
C VAL A 17 17.82 10.87 24.20
N GLN A 18 17.06 9.76 24.26
CA GLN A 18 16.22 9.36 23.14
C GLN A 18 15.11 10.40 22.98
N ALA A 19 15.25 11.29 22.00
CA ALA A 19 14.17 12.16 21.58
C ALA A 19 13.00 11.29 21.09
N ALA A 20 11.83 11.43 21.71
CA ALA A 20 10.62 10.78 21.25
C ALA A 20 10.32 11.24 19.82
N GLN A 21 9.99 10.30 18.93
CA GLN A 21 9.62 10.62 17.56
C GLN A 21 8.34 11.48 17.55
N PRO A 22 8.28 12.53 16.71
CA PRO A 22 7.07 13.36 16.61
C PRO A 22 5.90 12.51 16.14
N TYR A 23 4.70 12.77 16.65
CA TYR A 23 3.51 12.01 16.24
C TYR A 23 3.20 12.21 14.74
N GLY A 24 3.19 13.47 14.27
CA GLY A 24 2.98 13.79 12.87
C GLY A 24 4.16 13.37 11.97
N PRO A 25 3.90 13.11 10.68
CA PRO A 25 4.95 12.81 9.70
C PRO A 25 5.80 14.05 9.36
N THR A 26 7.07 13.82 9.06
CA THR A 26 7.99 14.81 8.49
C THR A 26 7.76 14.96 6.98
N ASP A 27 8.30 16.02 6.36
CA ASP A 27 8.21 16.23 4.91
C ASP A 27 8.80 15.06 4.11
N ASN A 28 9.91 14.48 4.57
CA ASN A 28 10.54 13.31 3.96
C ASN A 28 9.70 12.04 4.12
N GLU A 29 8.95 11.92 5.21
CA GLU A 29 8.04 10.80 5.40
C GLU A 29 6.81 10.93 4.50
N ILE A 30 6.29 12.15 4.33
CA ILE A 30 5.14 12.42 3.45
C ILE A 30 5.49 12.11 1.99
N SER A 31 6.72 12.37 1.54
CA SER A 31 7.14 12.04 0.16
C SER A 31 7.22 10.53 -0.12
N ALA A 32 7.28 9.70 0.93
CA ALA A 32 7.22 8.23 0.83
C ALA A 32 5.78 7.67 0.95
N LEU A 33 4.76 8.54 1.01
CA LEU A 33 3.35 8.14 1.07
C LEU A 33 2.66 8.34 -0.30
N PRO A 34 1.51 7.68 -0.52
CA PRO A 34 0.69 7.94 -1.71
C PRO A 34 0.31 9.42 -1.84
N GLU A 35 0.09 9.89 -3.07
CA GLU A 35 -0.25 11.28 -3.39
C GLU A 35 -1.41 11.84 -2.54
N LEU A 36 -2.46 11.04 -2.35
CA LEU A 36 -3.57 11.27 -1.41
C LEU A 36 -3.10 11.88 -0.08
N CYS A 37 -2.02 11.32 0.49
CA CYS A 37 -1.51 11.72 1.80
C CYS A 37 -0.68 12.99 1.74
N ALA A 38 0.06 13.22 0.66
CA ALA A 38 0.70 14.51 0.44
C ALA A 38 -0.34 15.64 0.35
N VAL A 39 -1.43 15.42 -0.38
CA VAL A 39 -2.54 16.38 -0.49
C VAL A 39 -3.21 16.58 0.87
N LYS A 40 -3.61 15.49 1.53
CA LYS A 40 -4.35 15.55 2.81
C LYS A 40 -3.56 16.22 3.93
N LEU A 41 -2.24 16.04 3.98
CA LEU A 41 -1.41 16.48 5.09
C LEU A 41 -0.71 17.82 4.87
N ARG A 42 -0.52 18.28 3.62
CA ARG A 42 0.25 19.50 3.32
C ARG A 42 -0.50 20.55 2.52
N GLN A 43 -1.54 20.17 1.78
CA GLN A 43 -2.13 21.04 0.75
C GLN A 43 -3.51 21.56 1.15
N ALA A 44 -3.73 21.89 2.42
CA ALA A 44 -4.98 22.44 2.89
C ALA A 44 -5.37 23.70 2.08
N ASN A 45 -6.66 23.83 1.75
CA ASN A 45 -7.24 24.96 1.01
C ASN A 45 -6.76 25.13 -0.45
N THR A 46 -6.18 24.10 -1.06
CA THR A 46 -5.78 24.10 -2.48
C THR A 46 -6.88 23.55 -3.41
N PRO A 47 -6.85 23.84 -4.72
CA PRO A 47 -7.74 23.20 -5.69
C PRO A 47 -7.63 21.66 -5.70
N GLN A 48 -6.42 21.14 -5.52
CA GLN A 48 -6.15 19.71 -5.45
C GLN A 48 -6.85 19.07 -4.25
N GLU A 49 -6.73 19.69 -3.07
CA GLU A 49 -7.42 19.22 -1.87
C GLU A 49 -8.94 19.25 -2.03
N LYS A 50 -9.49 20.31 -2.66
CA LYS A 50 -10.93 20.38 -2.98
C LYS A 50 -11.39 19.27 -3.92
N ALA A 51 -10.57 18.88 -4.90
CA ALA A 51 -10.89 17.78 -5.81
C ALA A 51 -10.98 16.44 -5.05
N TYR A 52 -10.03 16.17 -4.15
CA TYR A 52 -10.10 15.01 -3.26
C TYR A 52 -11.29 15.09 -2.31
N ALA A 53 -11.55 16.24 -1.68
CA ALA A 53 -12.69 16.43 -0.80
C ALA A 53 -14.02 16.15 -1.52
N THR A 54 -14.14 16.55 -2.78
CA THR A 54 -15.32 16.26 -3.62
C THR A 54 -15.46 14.76 -3.89
N LYS A 55 -14.37 14.09 -4.27
CA LYS A 55 -14.36 12.63 -4.56
C LYS A 55 -14.65 11.78 -3.33
N TYR A 56 -14.18 12.20 -2.16
CA TYR A 56 -14.28 11.44 -0.91
C TYR A 56 -15.51 11.81 -0.09
N GLY A 57 -16.11 12.98 -0.37
CA GLY A 57 -17.23 13.53 0.39
C GLY A 57 -16.88 13.74 1.86
N VAL A 58 -17.85 13.47 2.73
CA VAL A 58 -17.71 13.61 4.19
C VAL A 58 -16.56 12.77 4.77
N ASN A 59 -16.21 11.66 4.10
CA ASN A 59 -15.13 10.77 4.52
C ASN A 59 -13.75 11.43 4.44
N TRP A 60 -13.59 12.49 3.62
CA TRP A 60 -12.32 13.20 3.45
C TRP A 60 -11.74 13.69 4.77
N LEU A 61 -12.59 14.15 5.70
CA LEU A 61 -12.18 14.66 7.00
C LEU A 61 -11.30 13.65 7.75
N HIS A 62 -11.66 12.37 7.70
CA HIS A 62 -11.01 11.30 8.45
C HIS A 62 -9.76 10.73 7.76
N MET A 63 -9.50 11.08 6.50
CA MET A 63 -8.40 10.49 5.71
C MET A 63 -7.01 10.86 6.21
N HIS A 64 -6.85 11.85 7.09
CA HIS A 64 -5.55 12.12 7.71
C HIS A 64 -5.10 10.97 8.63
N HIS A 65 -6.04 10.29 9.30
CA HIS A 65 -5.75 9.09 10.10
C HIS A 65 -5.28 7.94 9.20
N TYR A 66 -5.89 7.73 8.03
CA TYR A 66 -5.41 6.73 7.07
C TYR A 66 -3.95 6.99 6.69
N CYS A 67 -3.60 8.26 6.44
CA CYS A 67 -2.26 8.67 6.10
C CYS A 67 -1.26 8.56 7.26
N PHE A 68 -1.68 8.87 8.48
CA PHE A 68 -0.88 8.61 9.68
C PHE A 68 -0.63 7.11 9.88
N ALA A 69 -1.63 6.26 9.66
CA ALA A 69 -1.47 4.82 9.76
C ALA A 69 -0.38 4.30 8.80
N LEU A 70 -0.42 4.74 7.54
CA LEU A 70 0.60 4.40 6.54
C LEU A 70 1.99 4.92 6.94
N ASN A 71 2.08 6.13 7.48
CA ASN A 71 3.35 6.67 7.96
C ASN A 71 3.94 5.82 9.10
N PHE A 72 3.13 5.48 10.10
CA PHE A 72 3.58 4.62 11.20
C PHE A 72 3.97 3.22 10.69
N LEU A 73 3.29 2.68 9.68
CA LEU A 73 3.76 1.45 9.03
C LEU A 73 5.16 1.59 8.41
N ASN A 74 5.46 2.72 7.77
CA ASN A 74 6.79 3.00 7.22
C ASN A 74 7.83 3.14 8.34
N ARG A 75 7.54 3.91 9.41
CA ARG A 75 8.42 4.01 10.59
C ARG A 75 8.73 2.65 11.21
N GLY A 76 7.70 1.82 11.39
CA GLY A 76 7.87 0.46 11.91
C GLY A 76 8.57 -0.50 10.94
N ARG A 77 8.68 -0.18 9.65
CA ARG A 77 9.51 -0.95 8.68
C ARG A 77 10.97 -0.52 8.71
N MET A 78 11.21 0.78 8.90
CA MET A 78 12.55 1.36 8.90
C MET A 78 13.25 1.23 10.26
N SER A 79 12.52 0.98 11.34
CA SER A 79 13.11 0.83 12.67
C SER A 79 13.83 -0.51 12.83
N GLY A 80 15.06 -0.47 13.35
CA GLY A 80 15.80 -1.64 13.83
C GLY A 80 15.44 -2.07 15.26
N ASN A 81 14.55 -1.33 15.95
CA ASN A 81 14.22 -1.55 17.35
C ASN A 81 12.82 -2.18 17.52
N GLN A 82 12.74 -3.35 18.15
CA GLN A 82 11.48 -4.08 18.36
C GLN A 82 10.42 -3.30 19.16
N LYS A 83 10.82 -2.44 20.10
CA LYS A 83 9.89 -1.59 20.84
C LYS A 83 9.25 -0.56 19.92
N ASP A 84 10.04 0.08 19.07
CA ASP A 84 9.54 1.11 18.14
C ASP A 84 8.72 0.50 17.01
N ILE A 85 9.08 -0.71 16.54
CA ILE A 85 8.26 -1.49 15.61
C ILE A 85 6.89 -1.74 16.22
N ARG A 86 6.82 -2.24 17.46
CA ARG A 86 5.54 -2.50 18.15
C ARG A 86 4.73 -1.23 18.37
N ALA A 87 5.35 -0.16 18.85
CA ALA A 87 4.69 1.13 19.05
C ALA A 87 4.12 1.70 17.74
N SER A 88 4.85 1.53 16.64
CA SER A 88 4.41 1.96 15.32
C SER A 88 3.23 1.13 14.80
N LEU A 89 3.27 -0.20 14.96
CA LEU A 89 2.16 -1.08 14.56
C LEU A 89 0.90 -0.81 15.40
N ASP A 90 1.06 -0.65 16.71
CA ASP A 90 -0.03 -0.29 17.63
C ASP A 90 -0.69 1.04 17.23
N THR A 91 0.13 2.05 16.92
CA THR A 91 -0.39 3.34 16.44
C THR A 91 -1.10 3.19 15.09
N ALA A 92 -0.49 2.52 14.11
CA ALA A 92 -1.13 2.27 12.83
C ALA A 92 -2.47 1.53 12.96
N SER A 93 -2.56 0.56 13.87
CA SER A 93 -3.80 -0.17 14.17
C SER A 93 -4.90 0.77 14.68
N ARG A 94 -4.58 1.66 15.63
CA ARG A 94 -5.53 2.67 16.13
C ARG A 94 -5.98 3.63 15.03
N GLU A 95 -5.05 4.12 14.21
CA GLU A 95 -5.34 5.06 13.13
C GLU A 95 -6.29 4.44 12.08
N PHE A 96 -6.01 3.21 11.62
CA PHE A 96 -6.94 2.51 10.73
C PHE A 96 -8.29 2.23 11.39
N GLY A 97 -8.29 1.84 12.67
CA GLY A 97 -9.51 1.62 13.45
C GLY A 97 -10.37 2.88 13.57
N TYR A 98 -9.75 4.06 13.73
CA TYR A 98 -10.44 5.34 13.71
C TYR A 98 -11.13 5.55 12.36
N VAL A 99 -10.41 5.40 11.25
CA VAL A 99 -11.01 5.58 9.92
C VAL A 99 -12.20 4.64 9.72
N LEU A 100 -12.05 3.35 10.02
CA LEU A 100 -13.12 2.36 9.84
C LEU A 100 -14.38 2.63 10.69
N THR A 101 -14.23 3.31 11.83
CA THR A 101 -15.35 3.67 12.71
C THR A 101 -16.02 5.00 12.34
N HIS A 102 -15.34 5.88 11.61
CA HIS A 102 -15.85 7.23 11.31
C HIS A 102 -16.25 7.43 9.85
N VAL A 103 -15.68 6.70 8.90
CA VAL A 103 -16.13 6.74 7.50
C VAL A 103 -17.44 5.99 7.33
N GLU A 104 -18.27 6.46 6.40
CA GLU A 104 -19.55 5.84 6.04
C GLU A 104 -19.37 4.37 5.66
N LYS A 105 -20.32 3.50 6.04
CA LYS A 105 -20.24 2.05 5.76
C LYS A 105 -20.16 1.71 4.26
N THR A 106 -20.65 2.60 3.40
CA THR A 106 -20.64 2.48 1.94
C THR A 106 -19.43 3.15 1.30
N PHE A 107 -18.50 3.69 2.08
CA PHE A 107 -17.32 4.37 1.54
C PHE A 107 -16.45 3.39 0.75
N TRP A 108 -16.21 3.70 -0.52
CA TRP A 108 -15.57 2.82 -1.49
C TRP A 108 -14.13 2.39 -1.13
N MET A 109 -13.43 3.12 -0.27
CA MET A 109 -12.09 2.72 0.22
C MET A 109 -12.11 1.77 1.41
N ARG A 110 -13.27 1.47 2.02
CA ARG A 110 -13.29 0.58 3.20
C ARG A 110 -12.64 -0.79 2.97
N PRO A 111 -12.75 -1.45 1.81
CA PRO A 111 -12.00 -2.69 1.54
C PRO A 111 -10.49 -2.49 1.64
N GLN A 112 -9.96 -1.41 1.06
CA GLN A 112 -8.53 -1.08 1.12
C GLN A 112 -8.08 -0.80 2.56
N ILE A 113 -8.84 0.01 3.30
CA ILE A 113 -8.53 0.34 4.70
C ILE A 113 -8.54 -0.93 5.56
N SER A 114 -9.52 -1.81 5.35
CA SER A 114 -9.64 -3.08 6.06
C SER A 114 -8.50 -4.04 5.73
N VAL A 115 -8.06 -4.13 4.47
CA VAL A 115 -6.90 -4.95 4.08
C VAL A 115 -5.61 -4.43 4.72
N GLU A 116 -5.36 -3.12 4.70
CA GLU A 116 -4.16 -2.58 5.35
C GLU A 116 -4.20 -2.79 6.87
N ALA A 117 -5.35 -2.58 7.51
CA ALA A 117 -5.55 -2.89 8.92
C ALA A 117 -5.30 -4.38 9.23
N GLY A 118 -5.82 -5.29 8.39
CA GLY A 118 -5.63 -6.72 8.55
C GLY A 118 -4.16 -7.13 8.43
N ARG A 119 -3.40 -6.49 7.52
CA ARG A 119 -1.94 -6.66 7.43
C ARG A 119 -1.22 -6.16 8.68
N VAL A 120 -1.69 -5.07 9.30
CA VAL A 120 -1.16 -4.62 10.59
C VAL A 120 -1.40 -5.68 11.67
N SER A 121 -2.62 -6.21 11.78
CA SER A 121 -2.96 -7.28 12.72
C SER A 121 -2.09 -8.52 12.51
N MET A 122 -1.84 -8.93 11.26
CA MET A 122 -0.90 -10.02 10.95
C MET A 122 0.51 -9.75 11.48
N ARG A 123 1.03 -8.53 11.30
CA ARG A 123 2.35 -8.14 11.82
C ARG A 123 2.38 -8.08 13.35
N MET A 124 1.23 -7.86 13.98
CA MET A 124 1.04 -7.92 15.43
C MET A 124 0.78 -9.35 15.95
N LYS A 125 0.76 -10.36 15.07
CA LYS A 125 0.41 -11.76 15.37
C LYS A 125 -1.02 -11.94 15.89
N ASP A 126 -1.93 -11.04 15.55
CA ASP A 126 -3.35 -11.13 15.83
C ASP A 126 -4.11 -11.65 14.61
N SER A 127 -4.04 -12.97 14.42
CA SER A 127 -4.70 -13.65 13.29
C SER A 127 -6.22 -13.53 13.34
N ALA A 128 -6.81 -13.43 14.54
CA ALA A 128 -8.26 -13.32 14.69
C ALA A 128 -8.77 -11.96 14.17
N SER A 129 -8.11 -10.86 14.56
CA SER A 129 -8.43 -9.54 14.01
C SER A 129 -8.13 -9.45 12.53
N ALA A 130 -7.01 -10.04 12.07
CA ALA A 130 -6.68 -10.09 10.65
C ALA A 130 -7.78 -10.78 9.83
N SER A 131 -8.22 -11.97 10.25
CA SER A 131 -9.31 -12.69 9.57
C SER A 131 -10.58 -11.87 9.47
N ARG A 132 -11.00 -11.23 10.58
CA ARG A 132 -12.20 -10.39 10.60
C ARG A 132 -12.10 -9.23 9.62
N LEU A 133 -10.95 -8.56 9.55
CA LEU A 133 -10.73 -7.41 8.68
C LEU A 133 -10.69 -7.80 7.19
N PHE A 134 -10.08 -8.94 6.86
CA PHE A 134 -10.11 -9.45 5.48
C PHE A 134 -11.50 -9.92 5.08
N LEU A 135 -12.24 -10.57 5.97
CA LEU A 135 -13.65 -10.92 5.73
C LEU A 135 -14.53 -9.69 5.52
N GLU A 136 -14.33 -8.62 6.29
CA GLU A 136 -15.05 -7.35 6.09
C GLU A 136 -14.77 -6.77 4.69
N ALA A 137 -13.52 -6.79 4.24
CA ALA A 137 -13.16 -6.35 2.90
C ALA A 137 -13.84 -7.18 1.80
N ILE A 138 -13.86 -8.52 1.94
CA ILE A 138 -14.54 -9.43 1.01
C ILE A 138 -16.05 -9.17 0.99
N ALA A 139 -16.67 -8.99 2.17
CA ALA A 139 -18.09 -8.74 2.28
C ALA A 139 -18.51 -7.43 1.61
N GLN A 140 -17.65 -6.40 1.67
CA GLN A 140 -17.88 -5.11 1.01
C GLN A 140 -17.60 -5.17 -0.50
N ASN A 141 -16.56 -5.90 -0.92
CA ASN A 141 -16.20 -6.09 -2.31
C ASN A 141 -15.64 -7.51 -2.55
N PRO A 142 -16.47 -8.44 -3.05
CA PRO A 142 -16.03 -9.81 -3.37
C PRO A 142 -15.02 -9.90 -4.51
N ALA A 143 -14.77 -8.83 -5.25
CA ALA A 143 -13.72 -8.76 -6.28
C ALA A 143 -12.39 -8.18 -5.72
N TYR A 144 -12.28 -7.95 -4.41
CA TYR A 144 -11.06 -7.41 -3.81
C TYR A 144 -10.02 -8.51 -3.55
N GLU A 145 -9.26 -8.88 -4.58
CA GLU A 145 -8.29 -9.99 -4.56
C GLU A 145 -7.34 -9.97 -3.36
N SER A 146 -6.89 -8.79 -2.94
CA SER A 146 -5.96 -8.62 -1.82
C SER A 146 -6.52 -9.03 -0.47
N ALA A 147 -7.85 -9.00 -0.30
CA ALA A 147 -8.50 -9.50 0.91
C ALA A 147 -8.44 -11.03 0.97
N TYR A 148 -8.70 -11.71 -0.14
CA TYR A 148 -8.50 -13.16 -0.23
C TYR A 148 -7.05 -13.55 0.00
N GLN A 149 -6.09 -12.82 -0.60
CA GLN A 149 -4.67 -13.07 -0.37
C GLN A 149 -4.31 -13.01 1.12
N GLY A 150 -4.76 -11.96 1.82
CA GLY A 150 -4.53 -11.79 3.25
C GLY A 150 -5.14 -12.92 4.07
N LEU A 151 -6.40 -13.28 3.80
CA LEU A 151 -7.09 -14.32 4.55
C LEU A 151 -6.51 -15.71 4.28
N ILE A 152 -6.16 -16.03 3.04
CA ILE A 152 -5.45 -17.26 2.68
C ILE A 152 -4.13 -17.36 3.44
N GLU A 153 -3.38 -16.26 3.58
CA GLU A 153 -2.15 -16.24 4.37
C GLU A 153 -2.43 -16.55 5.85
N VAL A 154 -3.53 -16.04 6.43
CA VAL A 154 -3.94 -16.43 7.80
C VAL A 154 -4.14 -17.94 7.90
N HIS A 155 -4.93 -18.54 7.01
CA HIS A 155 -5.18 -19.99 7.01
C HIS A 155 -3.91 -20.82 6.77
N ARG A 156 -2.99 -20.33 5.93
CA ARG A 156 -1.68 -20.98 5.72
C ARG A 156 -0.84 -20.99 6.99
N GLN A 157 -0.82 -19.90 7.75
CA GLN A 157 -0.06 -19.82 9.00
C GLN A 157 -0.57 -20.80 10.07
N THR A 158 -1.85 -21.17 10.01
CA THR A 158 -2.46 -22.17 10.91
C THR A 158 -2.48 -23.58 10.32
N GLY A 159 -1.93 -23.80 9.12
CA GLY A 159 -1.96 -25.08 8.42
C GLY A 159 -3.35 -25.51 7.93
N ASP A 160 -4.31 -24.59 7.89
CA ASP A 160 -5.70 -24.87 7.51
C ASP A 160 -5.87 -24.93 5.98
N LYS A 161 -5.44 -26.07 5.43
CA LYS A 161 -5.55 -26.34 3.98
C LYS A 161 -7.00 -26.36 3.50
N ALA A 162 -7.94 -26.81 4.32
CA ALA A 162 -9.35 -26.83 3.99
C ALA A 162 -9.92 -25.40 3.84
N GLY A 163 -9.60 -24.51 4.78
CA GLY A 163 -9.97 -23.10 4.69
C GLY A 163 -9.36 -22.40 3.47
N VAL A 164 -8.11 -22.70 3.11
CA VAL A 164 -7.51 -22.18 1.87
C VAL A 164 -8.29 -22.66 0.63
N LEU A 165 -8.65 -23.94 0.58
CA LEU A 165 -9.42 -24.50 -0.54
C LEU A 165 -10.78 -23.83 -0.66
N GLU A 166 -11.51 -23.68 0.45
CA GLU A 166 -12.82 -23.02 0.49
C GLU A 166 -12.74 -21.57 0.03
N LEU A 167 -11.78 -20.81 0.57
CA LEU A 167 -11.60 -19.40 0.20
C LEU A 167 -11.22 -19.23 -1.26
N ALA A 168 -10.24 -19.99 -1.75
CA ALA A 168 -9.84 -19.93 -3.15
C ALA A 168 -10.98 -20.37 -4.08
N THR A 169 -11.78 -21.36 -3.65
CA THR A 169 -12.99 -21.77 -4.38
C THR A 169 -13.98 -20.60 -4.49
N SER A 170 -14.29 -19.95 -3.37
CA SER A 170 -15.23 -18.82 -3.37
C SER A 170 -14.71 -17.62 -4.16
N GLY A 171 -13.42 -17.28 -4.01
CA GLY A 171 -12.80 -16.16 -4.70
C GLY A 171 -12.76 -16.34 -6.21
N LEU A 172 -12.45 -17.55 -6.70
CA LEU A 172 -12.44 -17.85 -8.14
C LEU A 172 -13.81 -17.66 -8.81
N ARG A 173 -14.90 -17.73 -8.05
CA ARG A 173 -16.23 -17.46 -8.59
C ARG A 173 -16.46 -15.98 -8.90
N TYR A 174 -15.72 -15.07 -8.25
CA TYR A 174 -15.75 -13.62 -8.50
C TYR A 174 -14.58 -13.16 -9.36
N LEU A 175 -13.42 -13.81 -9.22
CA LEU A 175 -12.14 -13.47 -9.84
C LEU A 175 -11.57 -14.69 -10.60
N PRO A 176 -12.24 -15.17 -11.66
CA PRO A 176 -11.88 -16.45 -12.28
C PRO A 176 -10.49 -16.48 -12.92
N ASN A 177 -9.96 -15.31 -13.29
CA ASN A 177 -8.65 -15.17 -13.92
C ASN A 177 -7.52 -14.87 -12.92
N SER A 178 -7.81 -14.84 -11.62
CA SER A 178 -6.79 -14.59 -10.59
C SER A 178 -5.79 -15.74 -10.53
N ALA A 179 -4.57 -15.50 -11.02
CA ALA A 179 -3.48 -16.46 -10.95
C ALA A 179 -3.15 -16.85 -9.49
N MET A 180 -3.24 -15.88 -8.57
CA MET A 180 -3.02 -16.10 -7.14
C MET A 180 -4.04 -17.08 -6.54
N LEU A 181 -5.34 -16.88 -6.83
CA LEU A 181 -6.41 -17.76 -6.35
C LEU A 181 -6.39 -19.12 -7.03
N GLN A 182 -6.11 -19.18 -8.34
CA GLN A 182 -5.96 -20.44 -9.07
C GLN A 182 -4.83 -21.28 -8.47
N LYS A 183 -3.69 -20.65 -8.16
CA LYS A 183 -2.56 -21.31 -7.48
C LYS A 183 -2.97 -21.79 -6.08
N ALA A 184 -3.57 -20.91 -5.27
CA ALA A 184 -4.00 -21.28 -3.91
C ALA A 184 -4.99 -22.47 -3.92
N TYR A 185 -5.93 -22.48 -4.86
CA TYR A 185 -6.89 -23.56 -5.06
C TYR A 185 -6.21 -24.90 -5.38
N LEU A 186 -5.30 -24.92 -6.35
CA LEU A 186 -4.57 -26.14 -6.74
C LEU A 186 -3.64 -26.64 -5.63
N ASP A 187 -2.87 -25.74 -4.99
CA ASP A 187 -1.98 -26.08 -3.87
C ASP A 187 -2.79 -26.67 -2.69
N ALA A 188 -4.03 -26.20 -2.50
CA ALA A 188 -4.96 -26.69 -1.48
C ALA A 188 -5.68 -28.00 -1.87
N GLY A 189 -5.44 -28.55 -3.06
CA GLY A 189 -5.99 -29.84 -3.51
C GLY A 189 -7.19 -29.75 -4.44
N GLY A 190 -7.55 -28.54 -4.90
CA GLY A 190 -8.53 -28.32 -5.95
C GLY A 190 -8.07 -28.89 -7.30
N LYS A 191 -9.00 -29.10 -8.24
CA LYS A 191 -8.73 -29.67 -9.57
C LYS A 191 -9.44 -28.87 -10.65
N LYS A 192 -8.91 -28.92 -11.88
CA LYS A 192 -9.57 -28.31 -13.04
C LYS A 192 -10.82 -29.13 -13.44
N PRO A 193 -11.84 -28.50 -14.06
CA PRO A 193 -11.95 -27.06 -14.35
C PRO A 193 -12.11 -26.22 -13.06
N PHE A 194 -11.72 -24.95 -13.12
CA PHE A 194 -11.88 -24.05 -11.97
C PHE A 194 -13.36 -23.81 -11.64
N PRO A 195 -13.69 -23.38 -10.41
CA PRO A 195 -15.07 -23.09 -10.01
C PRO A 195 -15.79 -22.15 -10.98
N GLU A 196 -17.07 -22.44 -11.24
CA GLU A 196 -17.87 -21.66 -12.18
C GLU A 196 -18.06 -20.20 -11.70
N PRO A 197 -17.76 -19.20 -12.54
CA PRO A 197 -17.98 -17.79 -12.22
C PRO A 197 -19.45 -17.47 -11.94
N ILE A 198 -19.73 -16.63 -10.94
CA ILE A 198 -21.09 -16.21 -10.56
C ILE A 198 -21.71 -15.25 -11.59
N ALA A 199 -20.89 -14.48 -12.29
CA ALA A 199 -21.29 -13.70 -13.45
C ALA A 199 -20.29 -13.95 -14.58
N LYS A 200 -20.77 -13.94 -15.83
CA LYS A 200 -19.87 -13.96 -17.00
C LYS A 200 -18.87 -12.81 -16.81
N PRO A 201 -17.55 -13.04 -16.97
CA PRO A 201 -16.57 -11.98 -16.85
C PRO A 201 -17.04 -10.86 -17.78
N ASN A 202 -17.40 -9.70 -17.21
CA ASN A 202 -17.51 -8.52 -18.05
C ASN A 202 -16.11 -8.36 -18.64
N GLN A 203 -16.01 -8.48 -19.96
CA GLN A 203 -14.77 -8.35 -20.68
C GLN A 203 -14.29 -6.91 -20.55
N GLN A 204 -13.67 -6.60 -19.43
CA GLN A 204 -12.92 -5.37 -19.26
C GLN A 204 -11.48 -5.77 -18.91
N GLU A 205 -10.86 -6.51 -19.83
CA GLU A 205 -9.40 -6.56 -19.94
C GLU A 205 -9.00 -6.61 -21.41
N LYS A 206 -8.42 -5.48 -21.84
CA LYS A 206 -7.51 -5.17 -22.98
C LYS A 206 -8.04 -4.09 -23.94
N PRO A 207 -7.40 -2.92 -24.01
CA PRO A 207 -6.97 -2.42 -25.31
C PRO A 207 -5.85 -3.34 -25.79
N ALA A 208 -6.08 -3.98 -26.93
CA ALA A 208 -5.02 -4.62 -27.69
C ALA A 208 -4.08 -3.52 -28.19
N ASP A 209 -2.78 -3.69 -27.90
CA ASP A 209 -1.74 -3.10 -28.73
C ASP A 209 -1.76 -3.80 -30.09
N GLU A 210 -2.49 -3.22 -31.04
CA GLU A 210 -2.39 -3.35 -32.49
C GLU A 210 -3.38 -2.29 -33.04
N GLU A 211 -3.01 -1.24 -33.77
CA GLU A 211 -2.12 -1.21 -34.92
C GLU A 211 -1.91 0.28 -35.31
N LEU A 212 -0.70 0.82 -35.13
CA LEU A 212 -0.29 2.04 -35.83
C LEU A 212 1.22 2.04 -36.08
N ARG A 213 1.64 1.11 -36.92
CA ARG A 213 2.76 1.23 -37.88
C ARG A 213 2.17 0.73 -39.20
N ALA A 214 2.26 1.40 -40.35
CA ALA A 214 3.15 2.44 -40.83
C ALA A 214 2.41 3.19 -41.98
N GLU A 215 2.80 4.38 -42.46
CA GLU A 215 3.94 4.60 -43.36
C GLU A 215 4.18 6.12 -43.61
N PRO A 216 5.37 6.49 -44.15
CA PRO A 216 5.91 7.86 -44.14
C PRO A 216 5.73 8.62 -45.46
N ALA A 217 5.95 9.95 -45.45
CA ALA A 217 7.01 10.64 -46.22
C ALA A 217 6.74 12.15 -46.46
N SER A 218 7.82 12.94 -46.25
CA SER A 218 8.26 14.12 -47.02
C SER A 218 7.36 15.36 -47.11
N GLY A 219 7.79 16.59 -46.82
CA GLY A 219 9.14 17.13 -46.59
C GLY A 219 9.11 18.66 -46.55
N GLY A 220 10.24 19.31 -46.20
CA GLY A 220 10.47 20.74 -46.46
C GLY A 220 11.12 21.54 -45.33
N GLU A 221 12.46 21.58 -45.37
CA GLU A 221 13.46 22.57 -44.86
C GLU A 221 12.99 24.01 -44.52
N ARG A 222 13.68 24.89 -43.77
CA ARG A 222 14.90 24.93 -42.92
C ARG A 222 15.06 26.40 -42.50
N ALA A 223 15.46 26.70 -41.25
CA ALA A 223 16.30 27.87 -40.94
C ALA A 223 16.92 27.75 -39.54
N GLN A 224 18.22 28.04 -39.46
CA GLN A 224 19.14 27.86 -38.34
C GLN A 224 19.17 29.09 -37.41
N SER A 225 19.53 28.93 -36.12
CA SER A 225 20.71 29.61 -35.54
C SER A 225 21.08 29.15 -34.12
N SER A 226 22.36 28.78 -33.99
CA SER A 226 23.31 28.96 -32.87
C SER A 226 23.02 28.42 -31.46
N ALA A 227 23.62 27.25 -31.20
CA ALA A 227 24.62 26.95 -30.16
C ALA A 227 24.48 27.55 -28.74
N ARG A 228 24.32 26.65 -27.75
CA ARG A 228 25.27 26.46 -26.63
C ARG A 228 25.12 25.04 -26.08
N THR A 229 26.26 24.38 -26.00
CA THR A 229 26.49 23.07 -25.40
C THR A 229 26.52 23.19 -23.88
N ASP A 230 25.68 22.43 -23.19
CA ASP A 230 25.94 21.97 -21.83
C ASP A 230 25.35 20.55 -21.68
N ALA A 231 26.21 19.61 -21.31
CA ALA A 231 25.87 18.21 -21.11
C ALA A 231 25.08 18.01 -19.81
N PRO A 232 24.05 17.15 -19.76
CA PRO A 232 23.45 16.75 -18.49
C PRO A 232 24.35 15.73 -17.80
N SER A 233 24.81 16.09 -16.61
CA SER A 233 25.48 15.23 -15.64
C SER A 233 24.59 14.03 -15.25
N ASP A 234 25.21 12.86 -15.11
CA ASP A 234 24.66 11.54 -14.73
C ASP A 234 24.02 11.46 -13.31
N ALA A 235 23.49 12.56 -12.77
CA ALA A 235 22.91 12.58 -11.44
C ALA A 235 21.42 12.18 -11.40
N ASP A 236 20.71 12.18 -12.53
CA ASP A 236 19.25 11.97 -12.58
C ASP A 236 18.84 10.50 -12.79
N ALA A 237 19.74 9.66 -13.33
CA ALA A 237 19.50 8.23 -13.51
C ALA A 237 19.50 7.43 -12.18
N SER A 238 20.03 8.01 -11.10
CA SER A 238 20.14 7.33 -9.80
C SER A 238 18.92 7.51 -8.88
N ARG A 239 17.99 8.42 -9.20
CA ARG A 239 16.74 8.59 -8.42
C ARG A 239 15.60 7.70 -8.92
N ALA A 240 15.62 7.31 -10.18
CA ALA A 240 14.70 6.31 -10.74
C ALA A 240 15.02 4.89 -10.22
N ASP A 241 16.32 4.57 -10.10
CA ASP A 241 16.80 3.23 -9.70
C ASP A 241 16.68 2.94 -8.17
N VAL A 242 16.34 3.94 -7.36
CA VAL A 242 16.05 3.75 -5.92
C VAL A 242 14.58 3.36 -5.69
N VAL A 243 13.68 3.71 -6.62
CA VAL A 243 12.25 3.33 -6.54
C VAL A 243 12.05 1.86 -6.93
N GLU A 244 12.97 1.28 -7.69
CA GLU A 244 12.93 -0.13 -8.13
C GLU A 244 13.52 -1.14 -7.12
N ARG A 245 14.15 -0.66 -6.03
CA ARG A 245 14.59 -1.53 -4.92
C ARG A 245 13.42 -1.91 -4.02
N GLY A 246 12.70 -2.93 -4.50
CA GLY A 246 11.63 -3.70 -3.90
C GLY A 246 11.45 -3.61 -2.38
N CYS A 247 10.36 -2.96 -1.99
CA CYS A 247 9.70 -3.29 -0.74
C CYS A 247 9.14 -4.72 -0.83
N ARG A 248 9.69 -5.65 -0.03
CA ARG A 248 9.35 -7.10 -0.01
C ARG A 248 7.85 -7.43 0.21
N PHE A 249 7.03 -6.45 0.55
CA PHE A 249 5.59 -6.58 0.76
C PHE A 249 4.75 -5.51 0.06
N CYS A 250 5.35 -4.71 -0.83
CA CYS A 250 4.54 -3.90 -1.74
C CYS A 250 4.05 -4.81 -2.87
N PRO A 251 2.77 -4.71 -3.26
CA PRO A 251 2.32 -5.35 -4.48
C PRO A 251 3.16 -4.86 -5.65
N PRO A 252 3.38 -5.70 -6.68
CA PRO A 252 3.96 -5.26 -7.94
C PRO A 252 3.27 -3.99 -8.45
N GLU A 253 4.00 -3.15 -9.18
CA GLU A 253 3.46 -1.89 -9.70
C GLU A 253 2.18 -2.08 -10.50
N GLU A 254 2.07 -3.19 -11.24
CA GLU A 254 0.85 -3.59 -11.94
C GLU A 254 -0.34 -3.78 -10.99
N ILE A 255 -0.14 -4.37 -9.81
CA ILE A 255 -1.19 -4.55 -8.81
C ILE A 255 -1.54 -3.23 -8.15
N GLN A 256 -0.56 -2.35 -7.92
CA GLN A 256 -0.83 -1.00 -7.43
C GLN A 256 -1.60 -0.16 -8.47
N ARG A 257 -1.26 -0.29 -9.75
CA ARG A 257 -1.98 0.31 -10.87
C ARG A 257 -3.39 -0.26 -10.98
N LYS A 258 -3.54 -1.58 -10.93
CA LYS A 258 -4.84 -2.25 -10.87
C LYS A 258 -5.63 -1.81 -9.65
N TRP A 259 -5.04 -1.55 -8.49
CA TRP A 259 -5.76 -0.96 -7.36
C TRP A 259 -6.25 0.44 -7.71
N ARG A 260 -5.38 1.33 -8.22
CA ARG A 260 -5.77 2.67 -8.70
C ARG A 260 -6.92 2.64 -9.70
N GLU A 261 -6.91 1.68 -10.62
CA GLU A 261 -7.91 1.48 -11.68
C GLU A 261 -9.17 0.73 -11.19
N SER A 262 -9.04 -0.18 -10.23
CA SER A 262 -10.13 -0.97 -9.62
C SER A 262 -10.90 -0.18 -8.57
N PHE A 263 -10.38 0.96 -8.10
CA PHE A 263 -11.15 1.98 -7.38
C PHE A 263 -12.05 2.78 -8.34
N GLY A 264 -12.64 2.08 -9.33
CA GLY A 264 -13.39 2.64 -10.44
C GLY A 264 -14.24 3.82 -10.01
N GLU A 265 -14.20 4.89 -10.79
CA GLU A 265 -15.12 6.00 -10.63
C GLU A 265 -16.53 5.44 -10.50
N PRO A 266 -17.33 5.82 -9.48
CA PRO A 266 -18.74 5.50 -9.51
C PRO A 266 -19.29 6.07 -10.83
N PRO A 267 -20.16 5.34 -11.56
CA PRO A 267 -20.75 5.87 -12.77
C PRO A 267 -21.37 7.22 -12.44
N THR A 268 -20.92 8.26 -13.13
CA THR A 268 -21.55 9.57 -13.12
C THR A 268 -22.99 9.35 -13.57
N LYS A 269 -23.94 9.66 -12.68
CA LYS A 269 -25.33 9.88 -13.09
C LYS A 269 -25.42 11.25 -13.76
#